data_AF-A0A7G2JXS8-F1
#
_entry.id   AF-A0A7G2JXS8-F1
#
_cell.length_a   1.000
_cell.length_b   1.000
_cell.length_c   1.000
_cell.angle_alpha   90.00
_cell.angle_beta   90.00
_cell.angle_gamma   90.00
#
_symmetry.space_group_name_H-M   'P 1'
#
loop_
_entity.id
_entity.type
_entity.pdbx_description
1 polymer ?
#
loop_
_entity_poly.entity_id
_entity_poly.type
_entity_poly.pdbx_seq_one_letter_code
_entity_poly.pdbx_strand_id
1 'polypeptide(L)'
;SLGSFRDISLSEARAIREEYRALLAQNIDPKTHRGHLHKTKADDLANTYESMAWAWFEYRKTKKNFSLDYQKDVASLIRRNLLPHFGALPISAITAPMALKAFKRYQDEGTLEKLKRTIQKHNEIMTYALHRGYISSNPTEKISKEFIGERKSDS
;
A
#
# COMPACT_ATOMS: atom_id res chain seq x y z
N SER A 1 -12.36 -37.31 -22.33
CA SER A 1 -13.44 -36.45 -21.79
C SER A 1 -13.08 -36.03 -20.39
N LEU A 2 -13.10 -34.76 -19.95
CA LEU A 2 -13.49 -33.46 -20.52
C LEU A 2 -12.65 -32.42 -19.75
N GLY A 3 -12.16 -31.39 -20.41
CA GLY A 3 -11.59 -30.22 -19.74
C GLY A 3 -11.83 -29.01 -20.61
N SER A 4 -12.99 -28.38 -20.46
CA SER A 4 -13.45 -27.22 -21.23
C SER A 4 -12.34 -26.20 -21.42
N PHE A 5 -11.91 -26.04 -22.68
CA PHE A 5 -11.22 -24.84 -23.10
C PHE A 5 -12.12 -23.67 -22.77
N ARG A 6 -11.65 -22.75 -21.93
CA ARG A 6 -12.28 -21.43 -21.78
C ARG A 6 -12.49 -20.87 -23.18
N ASP A 7 -13.73 -20.53 -23.52
CA ASP A 7 -14.07 -19.79 -24.74
C ASP A 7 -13.44 -18.39 -24.63
N ILE A 8 -12.17 -18.30 -25.00
CA ILE A 8 -11.52 -17.03 -25.31
C ILE A 8 -12.00 -16.63 -26.70
N SER A 9 -12.54 -15.43 -26.80
CA SER A 9 -12.95 -14.88 -28.09
C SER A 9 -11.74 -14.80 -29.04
N LEU A 10 -11.98 -14.90 -30.35
CA LEU A 10 -10.94 -14.73 -31.37
C LEU A 10 -10.17 -13.41 -31.22
N SER A 11 -10.84 -12.36 -30.72
CA SER A 11 -10.24 -11.07 -30.36
C SER A 11 -9.25 -11.17 -29.19
N GLU A 12 -9.62 -11.86 -28.11
CA GLU A 12 -8.75 -12.07 -26.96
C GLU A 12 -7.56 -12.96 -27.30
N ALA A 13 -7.77 -14.00 -28.12
CA ALA A 13 -6.70 -14.85 -28.62
C ALA A 13 -5.66 -14.07 -29.46
N ARG A 14 -6.13 -13.09 -30.26
CA ARG A 14 -5.25 -12.18 -31.02
C ARG A 14 -4.49 -11.24 -30.09
N ALA A 15 -5.15 -10.64 -29.09
CA ALA A 15 -4.52 -9.76 -28.12
C ALA A 15 -3.42 -10.46 -27.32
N ILE A 16 -3.70 -11.66 -26.80
CA ILE A 16 -2.72 -12.49 -26.08
C ILE A 16 -1.53 -12.84 -26.98
N ARG A 17 -1.77 -13.16 -28.26
CA ARG A 17 -0.70 -13.47 -29.22
C ARG A 17 0.19 -12.25 -29.50
N GLU A 18 -0.39 -11.06 -29.55
CA GLU A 18 0.33 -9.81 -29.77
C GLU A 18 1.19 -9.47 -28.54
N GLU A 19 0.63 -9.57 -27.35
CA GLU A 19 1.32 -9.39 -26.06
C GLU A 19 2.51 -10.35 -25.91
N TYR A 20 2.33 -11.62 -26.25
CA TYR A 20 3.40 -12.61 -26.22
C TYR A 20 4.52 -12.30 -27.21
N ARG A 21 4.17 -11.82 -28.42
CA ARG A 21 5.17 -11.41 -29.41
C ARG A 21 5.93 -10.17 -28.98
N ALA A 22 5.26 -9.20 -28.34
CA ALA A 22 5.91 -8.02 -27.77
C ALA A 22 6.90 -8.38 -26.65
N LEU A 23 6.53 -9.29 -25.76
CA LEU A 23 7.41 -9.78 -24.69
C LEU A 23 8.63 -10.51 -25.25
N LEU A 24 8.44 -11.41 -26.24
CA LEU A 24 9.54 -12.10 -26.90
C LEU A 24 10.47 -11.14 -27.66
N ALA A 25 9.92 -10.10 -28.30
CA ALA A 25 10.72 -9.06 -28.97
C ALA A 25 11.59 -8.26 -27.98
N GLN A 26 11.19 -8.22 -26.71
CA GLN A 26 11.97 -7.63 -25.61
C GLN A 26 12.90 -8.64 -24.93
N ASN A 27 13.08 -9.85 -25.48
CA ASN A 27 13.78 -10.99 -24.86
C ASN A 27 13.22 -11.42 -23.50
N ILE A 28 11.95 -11.14 -23.23
CA ILE A 28 11.24 -11.55 -22.02
C ILE A 28 10.45 -12.82 -22.33
N ASP A 29 10.79 -13.94 -21.66
CA ASP A 29 10.03 -15.18 -21.77
C ASP A 29 8.60 -14.97 -21.21
N PRO A 30 7.53 -15.13 -22.02
CA PRO A 30 6.15 -14.93 -21.58
C PRO A 30 5.69 -15.87 -20.47
N LYS A 31 6.23 -17.10 -20.38
CA LYS A 31 5.92 -18.04 -19.29
C LYS A 31 6.56 -17.58 -17.99
N THR A 32 7.81 -17.13 -18.04
CA THR A 32 8.50 -16.54 -16.89
C THR A 32 7.82 -15.25 -16.46
N HIS A 33 7.40 -14.40 -17.40
CA HIS A 33 6.65 -13.17 -17.12
C HIS A 33 5.30 -13.45 -16.44
N ARG A 34 4.50 -14.40 -16.97
CA ARG A 34 3.24 -14.81 -16.33
C ARG A 34 3.47 -15.45 -14.96
N GLY A 35 4.50 -16.27 -14.80
CA GLY A 35 4.89 -16.85 -13.51
C GLY A 35 5.29 -15.79 -12.49
N HIS A 36 6.07 -14.80 -12.91
CA HIS A 36 6.43 -13.64 -12.09
C HIS A 36 5.20 -12.82 -11.72
N LEU A 37 4.27 -12.54 -12.65
CA LEU A 37 3.02 -11.83 -12.39
C LEU A 37 2.09 -12.59 -11.43
N HIS A 38 2.00 -13.91 -11.54
CA HIS A 38 1.22 -14.72 -10.61
C HIS A 38 1.86 -14.80 -9.22
N LYS A 39 3.18 -14.89 -9.15
CA LYS A 39 3.93 -14.89 -7.88
C LYS A 39 3.88 -13.52 -7.19
N THR A 40 4.06 -12.43 -7.93
CA THR A 40 3.87 -11.06 -7.40
C THR A 40 2.45 -10.86 -6.91
N LYS A 41 1.41 -11.30 -7.64
CA LYS A 41 0.02 -11.23 -7.13
C LYS A 41 -0.22 -12.04 -5.86
N ALA A 42 0.41 -13.20 -5.71
CA ALA A 42 0.32 -14.02 -4.49
C ALA A 42 1.09 -13.39 -3.32
N ASP A 43 2.27 -12.83 -3.59
CA ASP A 43 3.08 -12.10 -2.60
C ASP A 43 2.41 -10.76 -2.21
N ASP A 44 1.70 -10.10 -3.12
CA ASP A 44 0.89 -8.89 -2.87
C ASP A 44 -0.30 -9.19 -1.97
N LEU A 45 -0.93 -10.37 -2.11
CA LEU A 45 -1.97 -10.86 -1.21
C LEU A 45 -1.42 -11.22 0.19
N ALA A 46 -0.14 -11.59 0.29
CA ALA A 46 0.52 -11.89 1.57
C ALA A 46 1.08 -10.63 2.26
N ASN A 47 1.50 -9.62 1.50
CA ASN A 47 2.13 -8.38 1.97
C ASN A 47 1.13 -7.22 2.05
N THR A 48 0.00 -7.47 2.72
CA THR A 48 -1.00 -6.43 2.95
C THR A 48 -0.50 -5.33 3.87
N TYR A 49 -1.10 -4.15 3.78
CA TYR A 49 -0.83 -3.05 4.69
C TYR A 49 -1.04 -3.46 6.15
N GLU A 50 -2.10 -4.22 6.42
CA GLU A 50 -2.37 -4.72 7.77
C GLU A 50 -1.23 -5.59 8.31
N SER A 51 -0.76 -6.55 7.51
CA SER A 51 0.37 -7.40 7.86
C SER A 51 1.62 -6.56 8.17
N MET A 52 1.91 -5.57 7.31
CA MET A 52 3.04 -4.66 7.51
C MET A 52 2.89 -3.75 8.73
N ALA A 53 1.67 -3.27 9.01
CA ALA A 53 1.39 -2.44 10.17
C ALA A 53 1.64 -3.18 11.49
N TRP A 54 1.21 -4.44 11.58
CA TRP A 54 1.44 -5.27 12.77
C TRP A 54 2.89 -5.74 12.87
N ALA A 55 3.54 -6.09 11.76
CA ALA A 55 4.97 -6.39 11.76
C ALA A 55 5.81 -5.19 12.22
N TRP A 56 5.45 -3.98 11.75
CA TRP A 56 6.06 -2.74 12.22
C TRP A 56 5.82 -2.50 13.71
N PHE A 57 4.60 -2.75 14.19
CA PHE A 57 4.24 -2.58 15.60
C PHE A 57 5.07 -3.51 16.51
N GLU A 58 5.21 -4.79 16.14
CA GLU A 58 6.06 -5.74 16.86
C GLU A 58 7.54 -5.34 16.83
N TYR A 59 8.04 -4.89 15.67
CA TYR A 59 9.38 -4.31 15.59
C TYR A 59 9.53 -3.09 16.52
N ARG A 60 8.52 -2.22 16.59
CA ARG A 60 8.56 -1.00 17.42
C ARG A 60 8.57 -1.32 18.92
N LYS A 61 7.96 -2.45 19.34
CA LYS A 61 8.03 -2.98 20.72
C LYS A 61 9.43 -3.36 21.16
N THR A 62 10.32 -3.72 20.23
CA THR A 62 11.72 -4.01 20.57
C THR A 62 12.56 -2.76 20.85
N LYS A 63 12.03 -1.56 20.54
CA LYS A 63 12.75 -0.29 20.70
C LYS A 63 12.49 0.35 22.05
N LYS A 64 13.51 1.05 22.58
CA LYS A 64 13.37 1.90 23.78
C LYS A 64 12.23 2.93 23.59
N ASN A 65 11.63 3.38 24.67
CA ASN A 65 10.54 4.38 24.69
C ASN A 65 9.25 3.93 23.97
N PHE A 66 8.81 2.69 24.23
CA PHE A 66 7.48 2.19 23.82
C PHE A 66 6.75 1.59 25.03
N SER A 67 6.27 2.44 25.93
CA SER A 67 5.55 2.02 27.14
C SER A 67 4.26 1.26 26.78
N LEU A 68 3.72 0.49 27.73
CA LEU A 68 2.49 -0.29 27.52
C LEU A 68 1.29 0.59 27.15
N ASP A 69 1.17 1.78 27.75
CA ASP A 69 0.08 2.70 27.41
C ASP A 69 0.27 3.30 26.02
N TYR A 70 1.50 3.66 25.65
CA TYR A 70 1.78 4.13 24.29
C TYR A 70 1.59 3.03 23.24
N GLN A 71 1.86 1.76 23.57
CA GLN A 71 1.54 0.60 22.74
C GLN A 71 0.04 0.49 22.48
N LYS A 72 -0.79 0.59 23.54
CA LYS A 72 -2.26 0.54 23.41
C LYS A 72 -2.78 1.66 22.52
N ASP A 73 -2.28 2.88 22.73
CA ASP A 73 -2.63 4.04 21.91
C ASP A 73 -2.31 3.82 20.43
N VAL A 74 -1.08 3.38 20.13
CA VAL A 74 -0.64 3.16 18.74
C VAL A 74 -1.43 2.02 18.10
N ALA A 75 -1.69 0.93 18.83
CA ALA A 75 -2.49 -0.17 18.31
C ALA A 75 -3.96 0.25 18.05
N SER A 76 -4.52 1.12 18.89
CA SER A 76 -5.84 1.72 18.68
C SER A 76 -5.85 2.62 17.44
N LEU A 77 -4.83 3.46 17.28
CA LEU A 77 -4.67 4.32 16.11
C LEU A 77 -4.56 3.51 14.81
N ILE A 78 -3.75 2.45 14.78
CA ILE A 78 -3.65 1.56 13.61
C ILE A 78 -5.04 1.03 13.24
N ARG A 79 -5.74 0.42 14.20
CA ARG A 79 -7.05 -0.20 13.97
C ARG A 79 -8.13 0.78 13.54
N ARG A 80 -8.17 1.97 14.14
CA ARG A 80 -9.26 2.93 13.93
C ARG A 80 -9.01 3.91 12.79
N ASN A 81 -7.75 4.24 12.53
CA ASN A 81 -7.41 5.33 11.62
C ASN A 81 -6.68 4.88 10.35
N LEU A 82 -6.05 3.70 10.33
CA LEU A 82 -5.26 3.24 9.18
C LEU A 82 -5.89 2.03 8.49
N LEU A 83 -6.19 0.97 9.25
CA LEU A 83 -6.73 -0.28 8.68
C LEU A 83 -8.04 -0.10 7.90
N PRO A 84 -9.00 0.77 8.30
CA PRO A 84 -10.24 0.96 7.54
C PRO A 84 -10.02 1.49 6.11
N HIS A 85 -8.86 2.11 5.85
CA HIS A 85 -8.54 2.70 4.55
C HIS A 85 -7.58 1.83 3.73
N PHE A 86 -6.63 1.18 4.39
CA PHE A 86 -5.51 0.53 3.70
C PHE A 86 -5.37 -0.96 4.00
N GLY A 87 -6.01 -1.49 5.05
CA GLY A 87 -5.66 -2.78 5.66
C GLY A 87 -5.61 -3.95 4.66
N ALA A 88 -6.61 -4.07 3.80
CA ALA A 88 -6.72 -5.13 2.81
C ALA A 88 -5.89 -4.92 1.54
N LEU A 89 -5.28 -3.74 1.37
CA LEU A 89 -4.50 -3.42 0.18
C LEU A 89 -3.08 -3.97 0.31
N PRO A 90 -2.46 -4.44 -0.79
CA PRO A 90 -1.03 -4.65 -0.83
C PRO A 90 -0.28 -3.37 -0.45
N ILE A 91 0.79 -3.49 0.33
CA ILE A 91 1.60 -2.33 0.74
C ILE A 91 2.19 -1.58 -0.47
N SER A 92 2.46 -2.30 -1.56
CA SER A 92 2.93 -1.80 -2.86
C SER A 92 1.89 -0.96 -3.60
N ALA A 93 0.59 -1.14 -3.31
CA ALA A 93 -0.50 -0.44 -3.98
C ALA A 93 -0.85 0.90 -3.32
N ILE A 94 -0.24 1.23 -2.18
CA ILE A 94 -0.52 2.47 -1.46
C ILE A 94 0.10 3.66 -2.20
N THR A 95 -0.73 4.63 -2.56
CA THR A 95 -0.30 5.84 -3.29
C THR A 95 -0.56 7.12 -2.49
N ALA A 96 0.14 8.20 -2.84
CA ALA A 96 -0.06 9.51 -2.22
C ALA A 96 -1.52 10.04 -2.35
N PRO A 97 -2.16 9.99 -3.52
CA PRO A 97 -3.55 10.45 -3.66
C PRO A 97 -4.54 9.66 -2.79
N MET A 98 -4.33 8.34 -2.66
CA MET A 98 -5.15 7.51 -1.77
C MET A 98 -4.99 7.92 -0.31
N ALA A 99 -3.74 8.14 0.12
CA ALA A 99 -3.46 8.59 1.48
C ALA A 99 -4.03 9.98 1.76
N LEU A 100 -3.90 10.92 0.83
CA LEU A 100 -4.49 12.26 0.93
C LEU A 100 -6.01 12.19 1.11
N LYS A 101 -6.70 11.41 0.28
CA LYS A 101 -8.15 11.22 0.38
C LYS A 101 -8.55 10.60 1.72
N ALA A 102 -7.82 9.58 2.18
CA ALA A 102 -8.09 8.90 3.45
C ALA A 102 -7.90 9.82 4.67
N PHE A 103 -6.96 10.75 4.60
CA PHE A 103 -6.64 11.64 5.73
C PHE A 103 -7.41 12.97 5.73
N LYS A 104 -7.92 13.42 4.57
CA LYS A 104 -8.73 14.65 4.44
C LYS A 104 -9.92 14.70 5.41
N ARG A 105 -10.62 13.57 5.59
CA ARG A 105 -11.72 13.47 6.59
C ARG A 105 -11.31 13.88 8.01
N TYR A 106 -10.07 13.62 8.43
CA TYR A 106 -9.60 13.95 9.79
C TYR A 106 -9.24 15.43 9.93
N GLN A 107 -8.95 16.10 8.81
CA GLN A 107 -8.83 17.56 8.74
C GLN A 107 -10.21 18.20 8.94
N ASP A 108 -11.23 17.69 8.25
CA ASP A 108 -12.61 18.18 8.33
C ASP A 108 -13.21 17.97 9.75
N GLU A 109 -12.82 16.90 10.44
CA GLU A 109 -13.15 16.65 11.86
C GLU A 109 -12.48 17.65 12.84
N GLY A 110 -11.69 18.61 12.37
CA GLY A 110 -11.03 19.64 13.19
C GLY A 110 -9.92 19.12 14.11
N THR A 111 -9.50 17.86 13.95
CA THR A 111 -8.56 17.21 14.88
C THR A 111 -7.13 17.16 14.31
N LEU A 112 -6.51 18.33 14.15
CA LEU A 112 -5.18 18.46 13.49
C LEU A 112 -4.07 17.63 14.15
N GLU A 113 -4.05 17.53 15.48
CA GLU A 113 -3.05 16.72 16.19
C GLU A 113 -3.23 15.22 15.92
N LYS A 114 -4.47 14.74 15.87
CA LYS A 114 -4.81 13.35 15.51
C LYS A 114 -4.43 13.06 14.06
N LEU A 115 -4.67 14.00 13.15
CA LEU A 115 -4.26 13.92 11.75
C LEU A 115 -2.74 13.78 11.62
N LYS A 116 -1.96 14.69 12.23
CA LYS A 116 -0.49 14.63 12.22
C LYS A 116 0.03 13.31 12.78
N ARG A 117 -0.49 12.88 13.94
CA ARG A 117 -0.09 11.61 14.58
C ARG A 117 -0.42 10.42 13.67
N THR A 118 -1.55 10.45 12.98
CA THR A 118 -1.97 9.39 12.04
C THR A 118 -1.04 9.32 10.83
N ILE A 119 -0.76 10.46 10.18
CA ILE A 119 0.17 10.53 9.04
C ILE A 119 1.58 10.09 9.44
N GLN A 120 2.04 10.50 10.62
CA GLN A 120 3.33 10.09 11.13
C GLN A 120 3.42 8.57 11.26
N LYS A 121 2.41 7.91 11.86
CA LYS A 121 2.40 6.44 11.99
C LYS A 121 2.26 5.74 10.65
N HIS A 122 1.46 6.28 9.75
CA HIS A 122 1.38 5.77 8.39
C HIS A 122 2.75 5.79 7.69
N ASN A 123 3.47 6.91 7.77
CA ASN A 123 4.81 7.03 7.17
C ASN A 123 5.84 6.12 7.83
N GLU A 124 5.79 5.94 9.16
CA GLU A 124 6.66 4.98 9.86
C GLU A 124 6.45 3.54 9.35
N ILE A 125 5.20 3.14 9.06
CA ILE A 125 4.87 1.82 8.49
C ILE A 125 5.36 1.71 7.04
N MET A 126 5.14 2.74 6.21
CA MET A 126 5.61 2.74 4.82
C MET A 126 7.14 2.70 4.74
N THR A 127 7.84 3.46 5.57
CA THR A 127 9.30 3.43 5.66
C THR A 127 9.82 2.09 6.18
N TYR A 128 9.09 1.43 7.08
CA TYR A 128 9.41 0.07 7.51
C TYR A 128 9.34 -0.94 6.36
N ALA A 129 8.29 -0.84 5.54
CA ALA A 129 8.16 -1.66 4.33
C ALA A 129 9.30 -1.40 3.33
N LEU A 130 9.67 -0.12 3.14
CA LEU A 130 10.77 0.31 2.28
C LEU A 130 12.10 -0.32 2.73
N HIS A 131 12.47 -0.18 4.00
CA HIS A 131 13.74 -0.69 4.52
C HIS A 131 13.86 -2.22 4.46
N ARG A 132 12.73 -2.93 4.32
CA ARG A 132 12.69 -4.40 4.17
C ARG A 132 12.50 -4.87 2.74
N GLY A 133 12.46 -3.95 1.77
CA GLY A 133 12.37 -4.26 0.35
C GLY A 133 10.97 -4.63 -0.15
N TYR A 134 9.92 -4.39 0.64
CA TYR A 134 8.53 -4.63 0.18
C TYR A 134 8.03 -3.56 -0.79
N ILE A 135 8.60 -2.35 -0.71
CA ILE A 135 8.36 -1.25 -1.65
C ILE A 135 9.70 -0.63 -2.03
N SER A 136 9.79 -0.06 -3.24
CA SER A 136 11.01 0.59 -3.75
C SER A 136 11.15 2.06 -3.34
N SER A 137 10.04 2.70 -2.98
CA SER A 137 10.00 4.08 -2.51
C SER A 137 8.79 4.30 -1.60
N ASN A 138 8.84 5.31 -0.73
CA ASN A 138 7.70 5.73 0.08
C ASN A 138 6.96 6.90 -0.63
N PRO A 139 5.84 6.67 -1.32
CA PRO A 139 5.12 7.73 -2.03
C PRO A 139 4.42 8.71 -1.06
N THR A 140 4.30 8.38 0.23
CA THR A 140 3.52 9.15 1.20
C THR A 140 4.38 10.02 2.14
N GLU A 141 5.70 10.00 1.98
CA GLU A 141 6.64 10.68 2.88
C GLU A 141 6.33 12.18 3.11
N LYS A 142 5.87 12.89 2.06
CA LYS A 142 5.66 14.34 2.07
C LYS A 142 4.19 14.78 2.20
N ILE A 143 3.23 13.85 2.31
CA ILE A 143 1.80 14.19 2.28
C ILE A 143 1.37 15.08 3.45
N SER A 144 2.11 15.07 4.57
CA SER A 144 1.83 15.92 5.73
C SER A 144 1.86 17.42 5.38
N LYS A 145 2.63 17.81 4.35
CA LYS A 145 2.72 19.20 3.90
C LYS A 145 1.43 19.71 3.26
N GLU A 146 0.69 18.83 2.58
CA GLU A 146 -0.58 19.18 1.94
C GLU A 146 -1.65 19.58 2.98
N PHE A 147 -1.60 18.99 4.18
CA PHE A 147 -2.54 19.30 5.26
C PHE A 147 -2.19 20.53 6.08
N ILE A 148 -0.91 20.92 6.09
CA ILE A 148 -0.38 22.02 6.91
C ILE A 148 -0.20 23.30 6.06
N GLY A 149 -0.10 23.16 4.74
CA GLY A 149 0.28 24.23 3.80
C GLY A 149 -0.84 25.03 3.14
N GLU A 150 -2.11 24.60 3.18
CA GLU A 150 -3.20 25.34 2.54
C GLU A 150 -4.16 25.97 3.56
N ARG A 151 -3.67 26.94 4.33
CA ARG A 151 -4.46 28.17 4.52
C ARG A 151 -4.20 29.04 3.29
N LYS A 152 -4.86 28.74 2.17
CA LYS A 152 -5.14 29.82 1.21
C LYS A 152 -6.13 30.72 1.93
N SER A 153 -5.62 31.82 2.45
CA SER A 153 -6.40 33.02 2.67
C SER A 153 -7.19 33.28 1.40
N ASP A 154 -8.51 33.13 1.48
CA ASP A 154 -9.40 33.82 0.56
C ASP A 154 -9.01 35.30 0.56
N SER A 155 -8.71 35.82 -0.61
CA SER A 155 -8.61 37.25 -0.92
C SER A 155 -9.22 37.46 -2.29
#